data_AF-A0A942P944-F1
#
_entry.id   AF-A0A942P944-F1
#
_cell.length_a   1.000
_cell.length_b   1.000
_cell.length_c   1.000
_cell.angle_alpha   90.00
_cell.angle_beta   90.00
_cell.angle_gamma   90.00
#
_symmetry.space_group_name_H-M   'P 1'
#
loop_
_entity.id
_entity.type
_entity.pdbx_description
1 polymer ?
#
loop_
_entity_poly.entity_id
_entity_poly.type
_entity_poly.pdbx_seq_one_letter_code
_entity_poly.pdbx_strand_id
1 'polypeptide(L)'
;MMGPDGAPLLPRKDEWPSLLSRRRWQIATGLLFLSLYVALEWLSFIHEYNGVPITPWNPGLGAVFALMVFAGPVYGAVLFVGVIISETLVLKTNLQWPIVVGIAAVIASVYSGATLLARNRFRLNVGLVELRDVAALLGAGVFGALLATASFSLMLTLAPGLDWADGIIALVPLLVGDTIGIAVVTPLVLRILHKHPLPALSNTLLLEVACYLALIFGSLWIIAARGPAEGVEFFYLLFLPVVLASLRHGLDGACVALAVLQLGLVGVLQYFAADARIFTEFQILMLVLSTTGLVVGSVVSERERSNERAREAERRFKEKEAEAARAARFTLVSGMASALAHEINQPLTAARALARSAQELLRKPQPDLTRADANLASAISQADHAGGIVRRMRAFLRRGHPRVSTVDVPSVLHDAVLLGRAEAEAHNIRLTVGEGRSMSNIFGDTVQLQQVILNLVRNSIDAISAAGNAGVIVVGARQLSAPDRVEFSVWDNGPGIDDTTAQRLFEPLMTSKHEGLGLGLPICTSIVEAHGGKIWLHSATPGATEFRFSIPIENTKES
;
A
#
# COMPACT_ATOMS: atom_id res chain seq x y z
N MET A 1 5.01 18.77 -9.68
CA MET A 1 5.56 18.44 -8.34
C MET A 1 4.52 18.89 -7.32
N MET A 2 4.09 18.02 -6.41
CA MET A 2 3.15 18.34 -5.32
C MET A 2 3.93 18.54 -4.02
N GLY A 3 3.49 19.47 -3.17
CA GLY A 3 4.04 19.66 -1.83
C GLY A 3 3.51 18.59 -0.85
N PRO A 4 4.14 18.46 0.34
CA PRO A 4 3.84 17.40 1.31
C PRO A 4 2.39 17.37 1.83
N ASP A 5 1.62 18.45 1.64
CA ASP A 5 0.23 18.56 2.12
C ASP A 5 -0.85 18.38 1.04
N GLY A 6 -0.48 17.96 -0.19
CA GLY A 6 -1.44 17.72 -1.27
C GLY A 6 -2.14 18.99 -1.81
N ALA A 7 -1.77 20.18 -1.30
CA ALA A 7 -2.12 21.43 -1.95
C ALA A 7 -1.36 21.55 -3.27
N PRO A 8 -1.99 22.02 -4.37
CA PRO A 8 -1.26 22.35 -5.58
C PRO A 8 -0.18 23.36 -5.19
N LEU A 9 1.08 23.05 -5.49
CA LEU A 9 2.17 24.01 -5.41
C LEU A 9 1.76 25.17 -6.33
N LEU A 10 1.24 26.25 -5.74
CA LEU A 10 1.19 27.54 -6.41
C LEU A 10 2.62 27.78 -6.94
N PRO A 11 2.78 28.16 -8.22
CA PRO A 11 4.10 28.42 -8.77
C PRO A 11 4.84 29.36 -7.82
N ARG A 12 6.13 29.08 -7.57
CA ARG A 12 7.00 29.98 -6.79
C ARG A 12 6.79 31.38 -7.33
N LYS A 13 6.86 32.40 -6.46
CA LYS A 13 6.60 33.81 -6.80
C LYS A 13 7.38 34.30 -8.04
N ASP A 14 8.44 33.57 -8.37
CA ASP A 14 9.41 33.78 -9.44
C ASP A 14 9.03 33.12 -10.79
N GLU A 15 8.00 32.27 -10.81
CA GLU A 15 7.48 31.55 -12.00
C GLU A 15 6.14 32.13 -12.50
N TRP A 16 5.65 33.22 -11.91
CA TRP A 16 4.40 33.85 -12.36
C TRP A 16 4.64 34.54 -13.70
N PRO A 17 3.94 34.14 -14.78
CA PRO A 17 3.98 34.93 -15.98
C PRO A 17 3.30 36.28 -15.64
N SER A 18 3.85 37.39 -16.13
CA SER A 18 3.37 38.78 -15.91
C SER A 18 1.83 38.91 -15.74
N LEU A 19 1.35 39.93 -15.01
CA LEU A 19 -0.10 40.17 -14.84
C LEU A 19 -0.89 40.13 -16.17
N LEU A 20 -0.26 40.55 -17.27
CA LEU A 20 -0.79 40.49 -18.63
C LEU A 20 -1.01 39.05 -19.12
N SER A 21 -0.06 38.15 -18.90
CA SER A 21 -0.22 36.73 -19.24
C SER A 21 -1.29 36.04 -18.41
N ARG A 22 -1.43 36.35 -17.11
CA ARG A 22 -2.53 35.80 -16.30
C ARG A 22 -3.89 36.24 -16.83
N ARG A 23 -4.03 37.52 -17.20
CA ARG A 23 -5.27 38.06 -17.79
C ARG A 23 -5.56 37.45 -19.16
N ARG A 24 -4.54 37.27 -20.02
CA ARG A 24 -4.67 36.57 -21.31
C ARG A 24 -5.12 35.12 -21.14
N TRP A 25 -4.55 34.40 -20.17
CA TRP A 25 -4.96 33.03 -19.85
C TRP A 25 -6.42 32.96 -19.38
N GLN A 26 -6.83 33.85 -18.47
CA GLN A 26 -8.23 33.93 -18.00
C GLN A 26 -9.22 34.19 -19.13
N ILE A 27 -8.89 35.10 -20.04
CA ILE A 27 -9.73 35.41 -21.21
C ILE A 27 -9.79 34.20 -22.15
N ALA A 28 -8.65 33.57 -22.46
CA ALA A 28 -8.60 32.40 -23.32
C ALA A 28 -9.39 31.22 -22.75
N THR A 29 -9.27 30.94 -21.45
CA THR A 29 -10.08 29.90 -20.77
C THR A 29 -11.55 30.26 -20.75
N GLY A 30 -11.90 31.53 -20.52
CA GLY A 30 -13.28 31.99 -20.56
C GLY A 30 -13.91 31.84 -21.94
N LEU A 31 -13.18 32.19 -23.00
CA LEU A 31 -13.63 32.01 -24.39
C LEU A 31 -13.77 30.54 -24.76
N LEU A 32 -12.84 29.68 -24.37
CA LEU A 32 -12.92 28.24 -24.60
C LEU A 32 -14.19 27.65 -23.97
N PHE A 33 -14.45 27.97 -22.69
CA PHE A 33 -15.64 27.48 -22.00
C PHE A 33 -16.93 28.14 -22.49
N LEU A 34 -16.88 29.37 -23.00
CA LEU A 34 -18.01 30.00 -23.68
C LEU A 34 -18.37 29.25 -24.97
N SER A 35 -17.39 28.95 -25.81
CA SER A 35 -17.60 28.15 -27.02
C SER A 35 -18.09 26.74 -26.68
N LEU A 36 -17.53 26.12 -25.63
CA LEU A 36 -17.97 24.82 -25.15
C LEU A 36 -19.41 24.86 -24.64
N TYR A 37 -19.79 25.90 -23.88
CA TYR A 37 -21.16 26.09 -23.40
C TYR A 37 -22.16 26.11 -24.56
N VAL A 38 -21.91 26.96 -25.56
CA VAL A 38 -22.80 27.09 -26.74
C VAL A 38 -22.85 25.78 -27.54
N ALA A 39 -21.72 25.09 -27.70
CA ALA A 39 -21.67 23.80 -28.40
C ALA A 39 -22.45 22.71 -27.63
N LEU A 40 -22.36 22.68 -26.30
CA LEU A 40 -23.07 21.73 -25.46
C LEU A 40 -24.57 21.99 -25.41
N GLU A 41 -24.99 23.25 -25.37
CA GLU A 41 -26.40 23.65 -25.49
C GLU A 41 -26.97 23.25 -26.86
N TRP A 42 -26.23 23.47 -27.95
CA TRP A 42 -26.66 23.03 -29.28
C TRP A 42 -26.78 21.51 -29.41
N LEU A 43 -25.89 20.76 -28.74
CA LEU A 43 -25.94 19.30 -28.71
C LEU A 43 -27.03 18.76 -27.76
N SER A 44 -27.49 19.59 -26.82
CA SER A 44 -28.51 19.21 -25.85
C SER A 44 -29.88 19.38 -26.47
N PHE A 45 -30.60 18.27 -26.61
CA PHE A 45 -31.95 18.25 -27.15
C PHE A 45 -32.90 19.06 -26.27
N ILE A 46 -33.67 19.95 -26.89
CA ILE A 46 -34.66 20.80 -26.23
C ILE A 46 -36.04 20.29 -26.63
N HIS A 47 -36.83 19.83 -25.65
CA HIS A 47 -38.23 19.49 -25.85
C HIS A 47 -39.07 20.71 -25.45
N GLU A 48 -39.87 21.25 -26.36
CA GLU A 48 -40.77 22.36 -26.04
C GLU A 48 -42.08 21.82 -25.47
N TYR A 49 -42.40 22.18 -24.22
CA TYR A 49 -43.70 21.93 -23.61
C TYR A 49 -44.44 23.26 -23.46
N ASN A 50 -45.57 23.43 -24.17
CA ASN A 50 -46.37 24.66 -24.16
C ASN A 50 -45.55 25.97 -24.38
N GLY A 51 -44.50 25.92 -25.20
CA GLY A 51 -43.63 27.07 -25.48
C GLY A 51 -42.51 27.33 -24.46
N VAL A 52 -42.37 26.46 -23.44
CA VAL A 52 -41.23 26.47 -22.52
C VAL A 52 -40.21 25.40 -22.97
N PRO A 53 -38.96 25.77 -23.25
CA PRO A 53 -37.92 24.81 -23.58
C PRO A 53 -37.53 24.01 -22.34
N ILE A 54 -37.69 22.69 -22.38
CA ILE A 54 -37.30 21.75 -21.32
C ILE A 54 -36.17 20.86 -21.84
N THR A 55 -35.01 20.92 -21.18
CA THR A 55 -33.83 20.11 -21.51
C THR A 55 -33.68 18.92 -20.56
N PRO A 56 -33.33 17.71 -21.04
CA PRO A 56 -33.20 16.52 -20.20
C PRO A 56 -32.07 16.67 -19.18
N TRP A 57 -31.05 17.44 -19.54
CA TRP A 57 -29.91 17.82 -18.70
C TRP A 57 -29.28 19.10 -19.25
N ASN A 58 -28.55 19.84 -18.40
CA ASN A 58 -27.81 21.04 -18.81
C ASN A 58 -26.28 20.84 -18.69
N PRO A 59 -25.62 20.21 -19.68
CA PRO A 59 -24.19 19.94 -19.63
C PRO A 59 -23.34 21.21 -19.75
N GLY A 60 -23.84 22.24 -20.45
CA GLY A 60 -23.17 23.54 -20.57
C GLY A 60 -23.01 24.19 -19.20
N LEU A 61 -24.09 24.25 -18.42
CA LEU A 61 -24.07 24.76 -17.05
C LEU A 61 -23.07 24.01 -16.17
N GLY A 62 -23.06 22.67 -16.22
CA GLY A 62 -22.12 21.86 -15.45
C GLY A 62 -20.65 22.15 -15.78
N ALA A 63 -20.32 22.36 -17.06
CA ALA A 63 -18.96 22.72 -17.48
C ALA A 63 -18.54 24.10 -16.94
N VAL A 64 -19.39 25.11 -17.07
CA VAL A 64 -19.09 26.46 -16.58
C VAL A 64 -19.07 26.50 -15.05
N PHE A 65 -19.93 25.73 -14.37
CA PHE A 65 -19.92 25.58 -12.92
C PHE A 65 -18.61 24.95 -12.43
N ALA A 66 -18.05 23.94 -13.12
CA ALA A 66 -16.71 23.44 -12.83
C ALA A 66 -15.64 24.50 -12.96
N LEU A 67 -15.69 25.32 -14.01
CA LEU A 67 -14.76 26.43 -14.18
C LEU A 67 -14.88 27.45 -13.04
N MET A 68 -16.09 27.76 -12.58
CA MET A 68 -16.32 28.66 -11.46
C MET A 68 -15.76 28.08 -10.14
N VAL A 69 -15.99 26.80 -9.87
CA VAL A 69 -15.42 26.10 -8.72
C VAL A 69 -13.89 26.10 -8.77
N PHE A 70 -13.30 25.76 -9.92
CA PHE A 70 -11.86 25.68 -10.14
C PHE A 70 -11.17 27.06 -10.08
N ALA A 71 -11.63 28.02 -10.88
CA ALA A 71 -10.92 29.27 -11.16
C ALA A 71 -11.55 30.53 -10.52
N GLY A 72 -12.77 30.43 -9.99
CA GLY A 72 -13.42 31.48 -9.19
C GLY A 72 -14.79 31.92 -9.73
N PRO A 73 -15.61 32.59 -8.89
CA PRO A 73 -16.97 33.02 -9.26
C PRO A 73 -16.99 34.09 -10.37
N VAL A 74 -15.85 34.72 -10.69
CA VAL A 74 -15.74 35.71 -11.78
C VAL A 74 -16.14 35.12 -13.14
N TYR A 75 -16.00 33.80 -13.32
CA TYR A 75 -16.47 33.11 -14.52
C TYR A 75 -17.99 33.00 -14.63
N GLY A 76 -18.76 33.49 -13.65
CA GLY A 76 -20.19 33.76 -13.82
C GLY A 76 -20.48 34.71 -14.98
N ALA A 77 -19.54 35.58 -15.35
CA ALA A 77 -19.64 36.39 -16.57
C ALA A 77 -19.65 35.54 -17.86
N VAL A 78 -18.95 34.39 -17.87
CA VAL A 78 -19.00 33.43 -18.99
C VAL A 78 -20.38 32.80 -19.07
N LEU A 79 -20.97 32.43 -17.93
CA LEU A 79 -22.33 31.90 -17.89
C LEU A 79 -23.35 32.94 -18.37
N PHE A 80 -23.24 34.19 -17.92
CA PHE A 80 -24.09 35.29 -18.37
C PHE A 80 -24.07 35.47 -19.89
N VAL A 81 -22.88 35.59 -20.47
CA VAL A 81 -22.72 35.74 -21.93
C VAL A 81 -23.17 34.47 -22.67
N GLY A 82 -22.86 33.29 -22.11
CA GLY A 82 -23.24 32.00 -22.67
C GLY A 82 -24.75 31.84 -22.80
N VAL A 83 -25.50 32.15 -21.73
CA VAL A 83 -26.97 32.09 -21.73
C VAL A 83 -27.55 33.02 -22.79
N ILE A 84 -27.08 34.27 -22.89
CA ILE A 84 -27.56 35.22 -23.92
C ILE A 84 -27.28 34.71 -25.34
N ILE A 85 -26.08 34.19 -25.59
CA ILE A 85 -25.71 33.65 -26.91
C ILE A 85 -26.55 32.39 -27.23
N SER A 86 -26.77 31.51 -26.26
CA SER A 86 -27.57 30.30 -26.44
C SER A 86 -29.04 30.64 -26.73
N GLU A 87 -29.64 31.53 -25.93
CA GLU A 87 -31.02 32.00 -26.13
C GLU A 87 -31.24 32.60 -27.53
N THR A 88 -30.26 33.32 -28.04
CA THR A 88 -30.36 34.04 -29.32
C THR A 88 -30.02 33.18 -30.53
N LEU A 89 -28.99 32.32 -30.45
CA LEU A 89 -28.51 31.54 -31.58
C LEU A 89 -29.05 30.11 -31.61
N VAL A 90 -29.25 29.49 -30.44
CA VAL A 90 -29.63 28.08 -30.30
C VAL A 90 -31.14 27.96 -30.10
N LEU A 91 -31.68 28.55 -29.03
CA LEU A 91 -33.10 28.42 -28.68
C LEU A 91 -34.02 29.31 -29.53
N LYS A 92 -33.49 30.40 -30.12
CA LYS A 92 -34.24 31.36 -30.95
C LYS A 92 -35.57 31.79 -30.30
N THR A 93 -35.52 32.09 -28.99
CA THR A 93 -36.72 32.38 -28.22
C THR A 93 -37.42 33.67 -28.70
N ASN A 94 -38.74 33.69 -28.65
CA ASN A 94 -39.57 34.88 -28.94
C ASN A 94 -39.67 35.84 -27.74
N LEU A 95 -38.86 35.63 -26.69
CA LEU A 95 -38.85 36.45 -25.48
C LEU A 95 -38.26 37.84 -25.76
N GLN A 96 -38.78 38.85 -25.05
CA GLN A 96 -38.24 40.20 -25.15
C GLN A 96 -36.82 40.27 -24.55
N TRP A 97 -35.92 41.02 -25.19
CA TRP A 97 -34.53 41.18 -24.76
C TRP A 97 -34.33 41.51 -23.27
N PRO A 98 -35.13 42.37 -22.61
CA PRO A 98 -34.99 42.64 -21.18
C PRO A 98 -35.20 41.39 -20.29
N ILE A 99 -36.09 40.48 -20.71
CA ILE A 99 -36.39 39.23 -19.99
C ILE A 99 -35.21 38.27 -20.16
N VAL A 100 -34.68 38.12 -21.38
CA VAL A 100 -33.51 37.27 -21.67
C VAL A 100 -32.28 37.72 -20.86
N VAL A 101 -31.99 39.03 -20.87
CA VAL A 101 -30.88 39.58 -20.08
C VAL A 101 -31.12 39.41 -18.57
N GLY A 102 -32.37 39.56 -18.12
CA GLY A 102 -32.76 39.33 -16.73
C GLY A 102 -32.50 37.89 -16.29
N ILE A 103 -32.95 36.91 -17.07
CA ILE A 103 -32.75 35.48 -16.80
C ILE A 103 -31.26 35.15 -16.75
N ALA A 104 -30.48 35.62 -17.73
CA ALA A 104 -29.04 35.41 -17.77
C ALA A 104 -28.34 35.99 -16.53
N ALA A 105 -28.74 37.19 -16.09
CA ALA A 105 -28.18 37.85 -14.90
C ALA A 105 -28.50 37.06 -13.62
N VAL A 106 -29.73 36.57 -13.49
CA VAL A 106 -30.18 35.75 -12.37
C VAL A 106 -29.40 34.44 -12.30
N ILE A 107 -29.37 33.66 -13.40
CA ILE A 107 -28.66 32.38 -13.46
C ILE A 107 -27.18 32.57 -13.12
N ALA A 108 -26.51 33.54 -13.75
CA ALA A 108 -25.11 33.85 -13.47
C ALA A 108 -24.85 34.22 -12.01
N SER A 109 -25.71 35.05 -11.41
CA SER A 109 -25.57 35.50 -10.02
C SER A 109 -25.79 34.36 -9.03
N VAL A 110 -26.83 33.54 -9.27
CA VAL A 110 -27.17 32.39 -8.41
C VAL A 110 -26.05 31.36 -8.40
N TYR A 111 -25.55 30.94 -9.55
CA TYR A 111 -24.47 29.94 -9.61
C TYR A 111 -23.10 30.49 -9.18
N SER A 112 -22.86 31.80 -9.32
CA SER A 112 -21.70 32.47 -8.71
C SER A 112 -21.80 32.44 -7.18
N GLY A 113 -22.99 32.68 -6.63
CA GLY A 113 -23.28 32.56 -5.20
C GLY A 113 -23.13 31.13 -4.69
N ALA A 114 -23.65 30.14 -5.42
CA ALA A 114 -23.49 28.72 -5.10
C ALA A 114 -22.02 28.30 -5.11
N THR A 115 -21.23 28.82 -6.04
CA THR A 115 -19.77 28.62 -6.08
C THR A 115 -19.08 29.20 -4.84
N LEU A 116 -19.44 30.42 -4.45
CA LEU A 116 -18.91 31.05 -3.23
C LEU A 116 -19.27 30.25 -1.98
N LEU A 117 -20.49 29.73 -1.89
CA LEU A 117 -20.94 28.87 -0.80
C LEU A 117 -20.11 27.58 -0.74
N ALA A 118 -19.97 26.88 -1.88
CA ALA A 118 -19.16 25.66 -2.00
C ALA A 118 -17.70 25.89 -1.56
N ARG A 119 -17.08 26.98 -2.02
CA ARG A 119 -15.67 27.29 -1.73
C ARG A 119 -15.43 27.80 -0.31
N ASN A 120 -16.24 28.74 0.16
CA ASN A 120 -15.96 29.44 1.42
C ASN A 120 -16.59 28.74 2.62
N ARG A 121 -17.83 28.27 2.50
CA ARG A 121 -18.58 27.67 3.62
C ARG A 121 -18.31 26.19 3.78
N PHE A 122 -18.19 25.46 2.67
CA PHE A 122 -17.94 24.01 2.68
C PHE A 122 -16.46 23.65 2.44
N ARG A 123 -15.60 24.63 2.13
CA ARG A 123 -14.16 24.42 1.86
C ARG A 123 -13.92 23.28 0.87
N LEU A 124 -14.74 23.23 -0.17
CA LEU A 124 -14.72 22.15 -1.16
C LEU A 124 -13.33 22.00 -1.77
N ASN A 125 -12.78 20.80 -1.69
CA ASN A 125 -11.55 20.46 -2.39
C ASN A 125 -11.87 20.19 -3.87
N VAL A 126 -11.21 20.94 -4.74
CA VAL A 126 -11.35 20.86 -6.22
C VAL A 126 -10.99 19.46 -6.74
N GLY A 127 -10.14 18.71 -6.03
CA GLY A 127 -9.79 17.33 -6.38
C GLY A 127 -10.86 16.29 -6.01
N LEU A 128 -11.95 16.68 -5.35
CA LEU A 128 -13.03 15.80 -4.88
C LEU A 128 -12.49 14.59 -4.11
N VAL A 129 -11.66 14.90 -3.12
CA VAL A 129 -10.85 13.94 -2.38
C VAL A 129 -11.71 13.19 -1.37
N GLU A 130 -12.71 13.82 -0.75
CA GLU A 130 -13.53 13.19 0.28
C GLU A 130 -14.99 13.06 -0.19
N LEU A 131 -15.75 12.10 0.38
CA LEU A 131 -17.20 12.03 0.17
C LEU A 131 -17.89 13.38 0.50
N ARG A 132 -17.36 14.11 1.49
CA ARG A 132 -17.83 15.47 1.85
C ARG A 132 -17.73 16.44 0.68
N ASP A 133 -16.68 16.36 -0.14
CA ASP A 133 -16.48 17.29 -1.25
C ASP A 133 -17.52 17.07 -2.36
N VAL A 134 -17.82 15.79 -2.65
CA VAL A 134 -18.89 15.41 -3.59
C VAL A 134 -20.26 15.83 -3.05
N ALA A 135 -20.54 15.58 -1.75
CA ALA A 135 -21.78 16.00 -1.12
C ALA A 135 -21.95 17.53 -1.11
N ALA A 136 -20.88 18.28 -0.84
CA ALA A 136 -20.88 19.74 -0.90
C ALA A 136 -21.10 20.26 -2.33
N LEU A 137 -20.53 19.59 -3.34
CA LEU A 137 -20.74 19.93 -4.75
C LEU A 137 -22.21 19.75 -5.14
N LEU A 138 -22.78 18.58 -4.85
CA LEU A 138 -24.17 18.27 -5.16
C LEU A 138 -25.12 19.17 -4.39
N GLY A 139 -24.87 19.40 -3.10
CA GLY A 139 -25.68 20.29 -2.27
C GLY A 139 -25.68 21.74 -2.77
N ALA A 140 -24.50 22.28 -3.14
CA ALA A 140 -24.40 23.61 -3.72
C ALA A 140 -25.06 23.69 -5.10
N GLY A 141 -24.93 22.65 -5.92
CA GLY A 141 -25.57 22.53 -7.24
C GLY A 141 -27.10 22.52 -7.15
N VAL A 142 -27.66 21.65 -6.30
CA VAL A 142 -29.11 21.56 -6.05
C VAL A 142 -29.64 22.86 -5.47
N PHE A 143 -28.95 23.47 -4.51
CA PHE A 143 -29.36 24.77 -3.96
C PHE A 143 -29.35 25.88 -5.02
N GLY A 144 -28.32 25.90 -5.87
CA GLY A 144 -28.24 26.80 -7.01
C GLY A 144 -29.37 26.59 -8.01
N ALA A 145 -29.65 25.34 -8.38
CA ALA A 145 -30.72 24.98 -9.31
C ALA A 145 -32.12 25.32 -8.74
N LEU A 146 -32.36 25.09 -7.45
CA LEU A 146 -33.61 25.50 -6.79
C LEU A 146 -33.81 27.02 -6.86
N LEU A 147 -32.77 27.80 -6.54
CA LEU A 147 -32.85 29.26 -6.54
C LEU A 147 -32.98 29.82 -7.96
N ALA A 148 -32.26 29.23 -8.93
CA ALA A 148 -32.33 29.61 -10.34
C ALA A 148 -33.73 29.33 -10.90
N THR A 149 -34.27 28.13 -10.67
CA THR A 149 -35.60 27.75 -11.15
C THR A 149 -36.70 28.59 -10.49
N ALA A 150 -36.65 28.82 -9.17
CA ALA A 150 -37.62 29.68 -8.49
C ALA A 150 -37.61 31.12 -9.02
N SER A 151 -36.42 31.65 -9.32
CA SER A 151 -36.27 32.99 -9.87
C SER A 151 -36.75 33.06 -11.33
N PHE A 152 -36.50 32.02 -12.11
CA PHE A 152 -36.99 31.87 -13.47
C PHE A 152 -38.53 31.81 -13.51
N SER A 153 -39.15 30.98 -12.67
CA SER A 153 -40.61 30.91 -12.54
C SER A 153 -41.20 32.27 -12.15
N LEU A 154 -40.57 33.01 -11.23
CA LEU A 154 -40.99 34.37 -10.86
C LEU A 154 -40.87 35.36 -12.02
N MET A 155 -39.82 35.26 -12.85
CA MET A 155 -39.69 36.12 -14.03
C MET A 155 -40.72 35.81 -15.11
N LEU A 156 -41.11 34.54 -15.26
CA LEU A 156 -42.15 34.14 -16.20
C LEU A 156 -43.53 34.69 -15.82
N THR A 157 -43.84 34.87 -14.53
CA THR A 157 -45.13 35.48 -14.12
C THR A 157 -45.24 36.96 -14.51
N LEU A 158 -44.12 37.62 -14.78
CA LEU A 158 -44.05 39.00 -15.23
C LEU A 158 -44.11 39.12 -16.76
N ALA A 159 -44.03 38.00 -17.49
CA ALA A 159 -44.07 37.96 -18.94
C ALA A 159 -45.53 37.84 -19.44
N PRO A 160 -45.96 38.68 -20.41
CA PRO A 160 -47.31 38.60 -20.94
C PRO A 160 -47.49 37.34 -21.79
N GLY A 161 -48.42 36.45 -21.41
CA GLY A 161 -48.88 35.32 -22.23
C GLY A 161 -48.63 33.91 -21.71
N LEU A 162 -48.02 33.72 -20.53
CA LEU A 162 -47.90 32.41 -19.87
C LEU A 162 -48.74 32.35 -18.59
N ASP A 163 -49.42 31.21 -18.36
CA ASP A 163 -50.19 30.95 -17.14
C ASP A 163 -49.27 30.48 -16.00
N TRP A 164 -49.65 30.79 -14.75
CA TRP A 164 -48.89 30.40 -13.55
C TRP A 164 -48.77 28.87 -13.40
N ALA A 165 -49.75 28.13 -13.94
CA ALA A 165 -49.76 26.68 -13.96
C ALA A 165 -48.62 26.08 -14.80
N ASP A 166 -48.30 26.67 -15.97
CA ASP A 166 -47.23 26.18 -16.85
C ASP A 166 -45.85 26.34 -16.21
N GLY A 167 -45.64 27.45 -15.48
CA GLY A 167 -44.40 27.69 -14.73
C GLY A 167 -44.14 26.70 -13.59
N ILE A 168 -45.20 26.14 -13.00
CA ILE A 168 -45.10 25.10 -11.95
C ILE A 168 -44.79 23.74 -12.57
N ILE A 169 -45.38 23.42 -13.72
CA ILE A 169 -45.14 22.15 -14.42
C ILE A 169 -43.69 22.07 -14.91
N ALA A 170 -43.13 23.17 -15.40
CA ALA A 170 -41.73 23.25 -15.84
C ALA A 170 -40.70 23.25 -14.70
N LEU A 171 -41.11 23.49 -13.44
CA LEU A 171 -40.20 23.63 -12.30
C LEU A 171 -39.36 22.37 -12.05
N VAL A 172 -40.01 21.19 -12.02
CA VAL A 172 -39.33 19.93 -11.70
C VAL A 172 -38.35 19.52 -12.81
N PRO A 173 -38.73 19.51 -14.10
CA PRO A 173 -37.81 19.17 -15.18
C PRO A 173 -36.60 20.10 -15.29
N LEU A 174 -36.77 21.41 -15.08
CA LEU A 174 -35.68 22.39 -15.09
C LEU A 174 -34.71 22.16 -13.92
N LEU A 175 -35.24 22.01 -12.70
CA LEU A 175 -34.45 21.72 -11.51
C LEU A 175 -33.62 20.45 -11.67
N VAL A 176 -34.25 19.37 -12.14
CA VAL A 176 -33.60 18.07 -12.28
C VAL A 176 -32.56 18.12 -13.41
N GLY A 177 -32.86 18.77 -14.54
CA GLY A 177 -31.94 18.91 -15.66
C GLY A 177 -30.65 19.65 -15.30
N ASP A 178 -30.75 20.77 -14.59
CA ASP A 178 -29.59 21.51 -14.10
C ASP A 178 -28.78 20.70 -13.09
N THR A 179 -29.47 19.98 -12.19
CA THR A 179 -28.82 19.13 -11.19
C THR A 179 -28.05 17.99 -11.83
N ILE A 180 -28.60 17.32 -12.86
CA ILE A 180 -27.90 16.26 -13.60
C ILE A 180 -26.66 16.83 -14.32
N GLY A 181 -26.81 17.97 -14.99
CA GLY A 181 -25.71 18.66 -15.66
C GLY A 181 -24.55 18.94 -14.71
N ILE A 182 -24.87 19.47 -13.52
CA ILE A 182 -23.88 19.71 -12.46
C ILE A 182 -23.30 18.40 -11.92
N ALA A 183 -24.14 17.42 -11.60
CA ALA A 183 -23.70 16.15 -11.03
C ALA A 183 -22.77 15.36 -11.96
N VAL A 184 -22.98 15.43 -13.28
CA VAL A 184 -22.21 14.61 -14.23
C VAL A 184 -21.03 15.37 -14.81
N VAL A 185 -21.26 16.58 -15.33
CA VAL A 185 -20.23 17.31 -16.07
C VAL A 185 -19.27 18.01 -15.12
N THR A 186 -19.75 18.53 -13.98
CA THR A 186 -18.88 19.26 -13.05
C THR A 186 -17.73 18.42 -12.52
N PRO A 187 -17.97 17.25 -11.87
CA PRO A 187 -16.89 16.45 -11.34
C PRO A 187 -15.98 15.90 -12.44
N LEU A 188 -16.50 15.55 -13.62
CA LEU A 188 -15.69 15.13 -14.77
C LEU A 188 -14.70 16.23 -15.19
N VAL A 189 -15.19 17.46 -15.39
CA VAL A 189 -14.34 18.59 -15.79
C VAL A 189 -13.33 18.92 -14.69
N LEU A 190 -13.73 18.90 -13.42
CA LEU A 190 -12.81 19.12 -12.30
C LEU A 190 -11.68 18.08 -12.27
N ARG A 191 -11.99 16.79 -12.48
CA ARG A 191 -10.99 15.72 -12.54
C ARG A 191 -10.02 15.89 -13.71
N ILE A 192 -10.51 16.29 -14.88
CA ILE A 192 -9.67 16.60 -16.06
C ILE A 192 -8.74 17.80 -15.76
N LEU A 193 -9.28 18.87 -15.19
CA LEU A 193 -8.52 20.08 -14.86
C LEU A 193 -7.48 19.85 -13.76
N HIS A 194 -7.76 18.96 -12.79
CA HIS A 194 -6.84 18.62 -11.71
C HIS A 194 -5.68 17.70 -12.15
N LYS A 195 -5.62 17.30 -13.43
CA LYS A 195 -4.56 16.49 -14.04
C LYS A 195 -4.28 15.20 -13.26
N HIS A 196 -5.32 14.43 -12.96
CA HIS A 196 -5.08 13.04 -12.57
C HIS A 196 -4.32 12.33 -13.71
N PRO A 197 -3.17 11.69 -13.42
CA PRO A 197 -2.38 11.04 -14.44
C PRO A 197 -3.26 9.98 -15.12
N LEU A 198 -3.47 10.14 -16.42
CA LEU A 198 -4.12 9.09 -17.20
C LEU A 198 -3.25 7.83 -17.10
N PRO A 199 -3.84 6.66 -16.80
CA PRO A 199 -3.09 5.42 -16.82
C PRO A 199 -2.45 5.22 -18.20
N ALA A 200 -1.23 4.68 -18.23
CA ALA A 200 -0.57 4.38 -19.49
C ALA A 200 -1.46 3.44 -20.32
N LEU A 201 -1.62 3.75 -21.61
CA LEU A 201 -2.38 2.93 -22.56
C LEU A 201 -1.75 1.54 -22.64
N SER A 202 -2.40 0.58 -21.99
CA SER A 202 -2.06 -0.83 -22.04
C SER A 202 -3.14 -1.61 -22.78
N ASN A 203 -2.79 -2.74 -23.39
CA ASN A 203 -3.76 -3.62 -24.06
C ASN A 203 -4.85 -4.11 -23.08
N THR A 204 -4.53 -4.25 -21.80
CA THR A 204 -5.49 -4.63 -20.77
C THR A 204 -6.50 -3.52 -20.46
N LEU A 205 -6.04 -2.26 -20.41
CA LEU A 205 -6.91 -1.10 -20.24
C LEU A 205 -7.84 -0.91 -21.46
N LEU A 206 -7.31 -1.10 -22.68
CA LEU A 206 -8.12 -1.02 -23.90
C LEU A 206 -9.23 -2.07 -23.95
N LEU A 207 -8.91 -3.31 -23.60
CA LEU A 207 -9.90 -4.39 -23.53
C LEU A 207 -10.98 -4.08 -22.47
N GLU A 208 -10.55 -3.58 -21.32
CA GLU A 208 -11.44 -3.18 -20.24
C GLU A 208 -12.40 -2.05 -20.66
N VAL A 209 -11.89 -1.00 -21.29
CA VAL A 209 -12.72 0.11 -21.81
C VAL A 209 -13.71 -0.42 -22.85
N ALA A 210 -13.28 -1.33 -23.73
CA ALA A 210 -14.17 -1.95 -24.71
C ALA A 210 -15.28 -2.77 -24.03
N CYS A 211 -14.98 -3.51 -22.97
CA CYS A 211 -15.98 -4.23 -22.18
C CYS A 211 -16.98 -3.27 -21.50
N TYR A 212 -16.52 -2.15 -20.94
CA TYR A 212 -17.40 -1.15 -20.34
C TYR A 212 -18.32 -0.50 -21.38
N LEU A 213 -17.78 -0.12 -22.54
CA LEU A 213 -18.59 0.43 -23.63
C LEU A 213 -19.60 -0.60 -24.14
N ALA A 214 -19.20 -1.86 -24.35
CA ALA A 214 -20.11 -2.92 -24.76
C ALA A 214 -21.24 -3.14 -23.76
N LEU A 215 -20.95 -3.09 -22.46
CA LEU A 215 -21.95 -3.19 -21.40
C LEU A 215 -22.91 -2.00 -21.42
N ILE A 216 -22.39 -0.78 -21.51
CA ILE A 216 -23.20 0.46 -21.60
C ILE A 216 -24.12 0.41 -22.82
N PHE A 217 -23.58 0.13 -24.01
CA PHE A 217 -24.36 0.05 -25.24
C PHE A 217 -25.39 -1.09 -25.19
N GLY A 218 -25.03 -2.25 -24.64
CA GLY A 218 -25.95 -3.37 -24.45
C GLY A 218 -27.12 -3.01 -23.53
N SER A 219 -26.85 -2.35 -22.39
CA SER A 219 -27.90 -1.90 -21.48
C SER A 219 -28.81 -0.84 -22.12
N LEU A 220 -28.23 0.14 -22.82
CA LEU A 220 -29.01 1.16 -23.54
C LEU A 220 -29.84 0.56 -24.67
N TRP A 221 -29.32 -0.41 -25.40
CA TRP A 221 -30.08 -1.14 -26.42
C TRP A 221 -31.30 -1.83 -25.79
N ILE A 222 -31.12 -2.57 -24.69
CA ILE A 222 -32.23 -3.28 -24.03
C ILE A 222 -33.34 -2.30 -23.64
N ILE A 223 -32.99 -1.16 -23.05
CA ILE A 223 -33.94 -0.11 -22.68
C ILE A 223 -34.67 0.44 -23.91
N ALA A 224 -33.91 0.76 -24.96
CA ALA A 224 -34.47 1.26 -26.22
C ALA A 224 -35.40 0.25 -26.90
N ALA A 225 -35.02 -1.03 -26.96
CA ALA A 225 -35.76 -2.06 -27.69
C ALA A 225 -37.12 -2.41 -27.07
N ARG A 226 -37.35 -2.13 -25.78
CA ARG A 226 -38.63 -2.33 -25.10
C ARG A 226 -39.60 -1.15 -25.26
N GLY A 227 -39.13 -0.04 -25.81
CA GLY A 227 -39.90 1.18 -25.94
C GLY A 227 -40.02 1.96 -24.62
N PRO A 228 -40.60 3.16 -24.66
CA PRO A 228 -40.46 4.15 -23.58
C PRO A 228 -41.23 3.81 -22.29
N ALA A 229 -42.33 3.06 -22.36
CA ALA A 229 -43.10 2.68 -21.16
C ALA A 229 -42.46 1.51 -20.40
N GLU A 230 -42.06 0.45 -21.10
CA GLU A 230 -41.41 -0.72 -20.49
C GLU A 230 -39.91 -0.49 -20.23
N GLY A 231 -39.26 0.41 -20.99
CA GLY A 231 -37.83 0.69 -20.86
C GLY A 231 -37.45 1.27 -19.49
N VAL A 232 -38.36 1.99 -18.83
CA VAL A 232 -38.19 2.50 -17.46
C VAL A 232 -37.95 1.36 -16.47
N GLU A 233 -38.61 0.22 -16.66
CA GLU A 233 -38.45 -0.96 -15.78
C GLU A 233 -37.04 -1.51 -15.84
N PHE A 234 -36.34 -1.41 -16.98
CA PHE A 234 -34.99 -1.93 -17.17
C PHE A 234 -33.88 -0.93 -16.82
N PHE A 235 -34.22 0.26 -16.32
CA PHE A 235 -33.25 1.31 -16.03
C PHE A 235 -32.17 0.87 -15.02
N TYR A 236 -32.49 -0.05 -14.10
CA TYR A 236 -31.54 -0.58 -13.12
C TYR A 236 -30.28 -1.21 -13.76
N LEU A 237 -30.35 -1.66 -15.02
CA LEU A 237 -29.21 -2.20 -15.75
C LEU A 237 -28.08 -1.18 -15.92
N LEU A 238 -28.40 0.12 -15.98
CA LEU A 238 -27.41 1.19 -16.14
C LEU A 238 -26.54 1.41 -14.89
N PHE A 239 -26.96 0.90 -13.71
CA PHE A 239 -26.14 0.96 -12.50
C PHE A 239 -24.93 0.03 -12.59
N LEU A 240 -25.06 -1.11 -13.27
CA LEU A 240 -23.99 -2.12 -13.37
C LEU A 240 -22.69 -1.56 -13.96
N PRO A 241 -22.68 -0.92 -15.16
CA PRO A 241 -21.45 -0.32 -15.70
C PRO A 241 -20.88 0.78 -14.80
N VAL A 242 -21.72 1.59 -14.16
CA VAL A 242 -21.26 2.64 -13.23
C VAL A 242 -20.61 2.06 -11.98
N VAL A 243 -21.20 1.03 -11.40
CA VAL A 243 -20.67 0.35 -10.21
C VAL A 243 -19.35 -0.34 -10.55
N LEU A 244 -19.26 -1.04 -11.68
CA LEU A 244 -18.03 -1.70 -12.08
C LEU A 244 -16.90 -0.71 -12.39
N ALA A 245 -17.20 0.41 -13.06
CA ALA A 245 -16.23 1.47 -13.29
C ALA A 245 -15.81 2.14 -11.97
N SER A 246 -16.75 2.36 -11.06
CA SER A 246 -16.49 2.90 -9.72
C SER A 246 -15.61 1.99 -8.88
N LEU A 247 -15.83 0.67 -8.93
CA LEU A 247 -15.06 -0.30 -8.15
C LEU A 247 -13.61 -0.45 -8.63
N ARG A 248 -13.35 -0.21 -9.92
CA ARG A 248 -12.03 -0.44 -10.53
C ARG A 248 -11.18 0.82 -10.69
N HIS A 249 -11.83 1.96 -10.86
CA HIS A 249 -11.16 3.25 -11.09
C HIS A 249 -11.66 4.35 -10.15
N GLY A 250 -12.35 3.99 -9.06
CA GLY A 250 -12.89 4.93 -8.09
C GLY A 250 -13.81 5.97 -8.73
N LEU A 251 -13.68 7.21 -8.28
CA LEU A 251 -14.52 8.32 -8.72
C LEU A 251 -14.20 8.74 -10.17
N ASP A 252 -12.99 8.49 -10.67
CA ASP A 252 -12.65 8.82 -12.07
C ASP A 252 -13.43 7.91 -13.03
N GLY A 253 -13.46 6.61 -12.77
CA GLY A 253 -14.29 5.65 -13.52
C GLY A 253 -15.77 6.00 -13.46
N ALA A 254 -16.26 6.37 -12.28
CA ALA A 254 -17.64 6.81 -12.10
C ALA A 254 -17.99 8.01 -12.99
N CYS A 255 -17.15 9.05 -13.01
CA CYS A 255 -17.41 10.26 -13.81
C CYS A 255 -17.45 9.97 -15.31
N VAL A 256 -16.52 9.17 -15.82
CA VAL A 256 -16.49 8.81 -17.25
C VAL A 256 -17.69 7.93 -17.63
N ALA A 257 -17.99 6.90 -16.83
CA ALA A 257 -19.12 6.02 -17.07
C ALA A 257 -20.44 6.79 -17.06
N LEU A 258 -20.65 7.67 -16.07
CA LEU A 258 -21.83 8.52 -15.99
C LEU A 258 -21.95 9.45 -17.19
N ALA A 259 -20.87 10.09 -17.63
CA ALA A 259 -20.92 10.98 -18.79
C ALA A 259 -21.30 10.25 -20.08
N VAL A 260 -20.74 9.07 -20.33
CA VAL A 260 -21.08 8.24 -21.49
C VAL A 260 -22.53 7.74 -21.42
N LEU A 261 -22.95 7.29 -20.24
CA LEU A 261 -24.32 6.82 -20.03
C LEU A 261 -25.35 7.93 -20.22
N GLN A 262 -25.11 9.13 -19.69
CA GLN A 262 -26.06 10.24 -19.88
C GLN A 262 -26.13 10.69 -21.33
N LEU A 263 -25.01 10.73 -22.06
CA LEU A 263 -25.04 11.01 -23.50
C LEU A 263 -25.86 9.95 -24.25
N GLY A 264 -25.65 8.68 -23.94
CA GLY A 264 -26.40 7.59 -24.56
C GLY A 264 -27.89 7.63 -24.24
N LEU A 265 -28.25 7.93 -22.99
CA LEU A 265 -29.64 8.01 -22.55
C LEU A 265 -30.37 9.22 -23.11
N VAL A 266 -29.70 10.36 -23.24
CA VAL A 266 -30.24 11.53 -23.98
C VAL A 266 -30.50 11.15 -25.44
N GLY A 267 -29.61 10.38 -26.08
CA GLY A 267 -29.84 9.85 -27.42
C GLY A 267 -31.06 8.91 -27.51
N VAL A 268 -31.28 8.05 -26.51
CA VAL A 268 -32.49 7.21 -26.41
C VAL A 268 -33.74 8.07 -26.25
N LEU A 269 -33.69 9.09 -25.38
CA LEU A 269 -34.82 10.02 -25.19
C LEU A 269 -35.14 10.80 -26.47
N GLN A 270 -34.14 11.24 -27.23
CA GLN A 270 -34.35 11.90 -28.53
C GLN A 270 -35.11 11.02 -29.53
N TYR A 271 -34.88 9.70 -29.49
CA TYR A 271 -35.50 8.76 -30.41
C TYR A 271 -36.95 8.40 -30.03
N PHE A 272 -37.27 8.35 -28.73
CA PHE A 272 -38.57 7.86 -28.24
C PHE A 272 -39.51 8.92 -27.62
N ALA A 273 -39.00 10.06 -27.14
CA ALA A 273 -39.76 10.93 -26.25
C ALA A 273 -40.60 11.99 -27.00
N ALA A 274 -41.89 11.69 -27.16
CA ALA A 274 -42.94 12.66 -27.50
C ALA A 274 -43.86 13.01 -26.30
N ASP A 275 -43.63 12.41 -25.12
CA ASP A 275 -44.49 12.55 -23.94
C ASP A 275 -43.71 13.09 -22.73
N ALA A 276 -44.16 14.22 -22.17
CA ALA A 276 -43.53 14.94 -21.06
C ALA A 276 -43.48 14.13 -19.75
N ARG A 277 -44.41 13.18 -19.57
CA ARG A 277 -44.42 12.33 -18.37
C ARG A 277 -43.23 11.37 -18.35
N ILE A 278 -43.02 10.65 -19.46
CA ILE A 278 -41.93 9.68 -19.61
C ILE A 278 -40.58 10.40 -19.47
N PHE A 279 -40.47 11.59 -20.04
CA PHE A 279 -39.29 12.44 -19.92
C PHE A 279 -38.91 12.71 -18.45
N THR A 280 -39.88 13.11 -17.62
CA THR A 280 -39.66 13.40 -16.19
C THR A 280 -39.27 12.13 -15.41
N GLU A 281 -39.89 10.98 -15.72
CA GLU A 281 -39.55 9.69 -15.09
C GLU A 281 -38.08 9.31 -15.37
N PHE A 282 -37.62 9.43 -16.62
CA PHE A 282 -36.22 9.20 -16.97
C PHE A 282 -35.26 10.21 -16.32
N GLN A 283 -35.63 11.49 -16.24
CA GLN A 283 -34.81 12.50 -15.57
C GLN A 283 -34.55 12.18 -14.09
N ILE A 284 -35.59 11.78 -13.35
CA ILE A 284 -35.44 11.40 -11.94
C ILE A 284 -34.48 10.21 -11.83
N LEU A 285 -34.63 9.20 -12.69
CA LEU A 285 -33.74 8.04 -12.71
C LEU A 285 -32.30 8.38 -13.10
N MET A 286 -32.08 9.31 -14.04
CA MET A 286 -30.76 9.86 -14.37
C MET A 286 -30.10 10.54 -13.19
N LEU A 287 -30.87 11.32 -12.42
CA LEU A 287 -30.37 12.00 -11.22
C LEU A 287 -29.98 10.99 -10.14
N VAL A 288 -30.82 9.97 -9.92
CA VAL A 288 -30.51 8.88 -8.97
C VAL A 288 -29.23 8.15 -9.41
N LEU A 289 -29.12 7.75 -10.67
CA LEU A 289 -27.93 7.09 -11.22
C LEU A 289 -26.66 7.92 -11.02
N SER A 290 -26.73 9.21 -11.33
CA SER A 290 -25.60 10.14 -11.20
C SER A 290 -25.19 10.30 -9.74
N THR A 291 -26.16 10.52 -8.86
CA THR A 291 -25.91 10.71 -7.43
C THR A 291 -25.33 9.45 -6.80
N THR A 292 -25.94 8.28 -7.04
CA THR A 292 -25.45 7.00 -6.53
C THR A 292 -24.08 6.67 -7.11
N GLY A 293 -23.85 6.89 -8.40
CA GLY A 293 -22.56 6.64 -9.06
C GLY A 293 -21.43 7.46 -8.45
N LEU A 294 -21.63 8.75 -8.20
CA LEU A 294 -20.63 9.60 -7.55
C LEU A 294 -20.38 9.21 -6.10
N VAL A 295 -21.44 8.89 -5.35
CA VAL A 295 -21.31 8.42 -3.96
C VAL A 295 -20.51 7.12 -3.92
N VAL A 296 -20.86 6.12 -4.73
CA VAL A 296 -20.11 4.84 -4.80
C VAL A 296 -18.66 5.07 -5.23
N GLY A 297 -18.42 5.85 -6.29
CA GLY A 297 -17.07 6.17 -6.76
C GLY A 297 -16.21 6.87 -5.71
N SER A 298 -16.78 7.82 -4.96
CA SER A 298 -16.07 8.54 -3.90
C SER A 298 -15.77 7.64 -2.69
N VAL A 299 -16.72 6.80 -2.26
CA VAL A 299 -16.52 5.83 -1.18
C VAL A 299 -15.43 4.83 -1.53
N VAL A 300 -15.43 4.29 -2.76
CA VAL A 300 -14.37 3.38 -3.22
C VAL A 300 -13.02 4.08 -3.21
N SER A 301 -12.93 5.29 -3.76
CA SER A 301 -11.67 6.06 -3.81
C SER A 301 -11.14 6.36 -2.41
N GLU A 302 -12.01 6.69 -1.45
CA GLU A 302 -11.64 6.94 -0.06
C GLU A 302 -11.14 5.67 0.63
N ARG A 303 -11.81 4.53 0.39
CA ARG A 303 -11.40 3.22 0.91
C ARG A 303 -10.05 2.77 0.35
N GLU A 304 -9.81 2.94 -0.94
CA GLU A 304 -8.53 2.60 -1.58
C GLU A 304 -7.37 3.39 -0.96
N ARG A 305 -7.53 4.71 -0.84
CA ARG A 305 -6.51 5.56 -0.20
C ARG A 305 -6.30 5.24 1.27
N SER A 306 -7.36 4.89 1.99
CA SER A 306 -7.25 4.45 3.39
C SER A 306 -6.44 3.15 3.50
N ASN A 307 -6.71 2.18 2.62
CA ASN A 307 -5.97 0.92 2.56
C ASN A 307 -4.50 1.11 2.17
N GLU A 308 -4.20 2.01 1.22
CA GLU A 308 -2.82 2.34 0.84
C GLU A 308 -2.05 2.95 2.02
N ARG A 309 -2.65 3.95 2.70
CA ARG A 309 -2.06 4.56 3.90
C ARG A 309 -1.83 3.54 5.01
N ALA A 310 -2.76 2.61 5.23
CA ALA A 310 -2.61 1.54 6.21
C ALA A 310 -1.45 0.61 5.87
N ARG A 311 -1.33 0.19 4.60
CA ARG A 311 -0.21 -0.66 4.11
C ARG A 311 1.14 0.04 4.24
N GLU A 312 1.21 1.33 3.92
CA GLU A 312 2.43 2.13 4.09
C GLU A 312 2.82 2.28 5.56
N ALA A 313 1.84 2.53 6.44
CA ALA A 313 2.06 2.63 7.88
C ALA A 313 2.58 1.30 8.45
N GLU A 314 2.00 0.17 8.04
CA GLU A 314 2.45 -1.17 8.46
C GLU A 314 3.89 -1.46 7.99
N ARG A 315 4.23 -1.13 6.75
CA ARG A 315 5.60 -1.26 6.23
C ARG A 315 6.60 -0.45 7.05
N ARG A 316 6.29 0.83 7.31
CA ARG A 316 7.13 1.71 8.14
C ARG A 316 7.26 1.21 9.58
N PHE A 317 6.21 0.62 10.14
CA PHE A 317 6.26 0.02 11.48
C PHE A 317 7.23 -1.17 11.52
N LYS A 318 7.11 -2.11 10.57
CA LYS A 318 8.02 -3.27 10.44
C LYS A 318 9.48 -2.86 10.26
N GLU A 319 9.75 -1.80 9.51
CA GLU A 319 11.10 -1.24 9.34
C GLU A 319 11.67 -0.71 10.67
N LYS A 320 10.90 0.09 11.40
CA LYS A 320 11.31 0.64 12.71
C LYS A 320 11.53 -0.44 13.76
N GLU A 321 10.68 -1.47 13.79
CA GLU A 321 10.85 -2.62 14.68
C GLU A 321 12.17 -3.36 14.39
N ALA A 322 12.49 -3.55 13.10
CA ALA A 322 13.75 -4.15 12.69
C ALA A 322 14.98 -3.31 13.08
N GLU A 323 14.89 -1.98 13.01
CA GLU A 323 15.94 -1.06 13.46
C GLU A 323 16.12 -1.08 14.98
N ALA A 324 15.02 -1.02 15.75
CA ALA A 324 15.05 -1.08 17.21
C ALA A 324 15.69 -2.38 17.70
N ALA A 325 15.34 -3.52 17.10
CA ALA A 325 15.96 -4.81 17.43
C ALA A 325 17.47 -4.85 17.13
N ARG A 326 17.95 -4.15 16.08
CA ARG A 326 19.39 -4.01 15.80
C ARG A 326 20.08 -3.15 16.85
N ALA A 327 19.48 -2.03 17.23
CA ALA A 327 20.02 -1.15 18.26
C ALA A 327 20.11 -1.87 19.61
N ALA A 328 19.08 -2.62 20.01
CA ALA A 328 19.08 -3.39 21.25
C ALA A 328 20.25 -4.38 21.33
N ARG A 329 20.50 -5.16 20.26
CA ARG A 329 21.66 -6.08 20.18
C ARG A 329 23.00 -5.35 20.23
N PHE A 330 23.10 -4.21 19.55
CA PHE A 330 24.31 -3.40 19.58
C PHE A 330 24.59 -2.87 21.00
N THR A 331 23.57 -2.38 21.71
CA THR A 331 23.69 -1.93 23.10
C THR A 331 24.15 -3.05 24.04
N LEU A 332 23.61 -4.27 23.88
CA LEU A 332 24.05 -5.44 24.65
C LEU A 332 25.54 -5.73 24.44
N VAL A 333 26.01 -5.68 23.18
CA VAL A 333 27.44 -5.89 22.88
C VAL A 333 28.31 -4.73 23.37
N SER A 334 27.85 -3.49 23.23
CA SER A 334 28.57 -2.29 23.68
C SER A 334 28.74 -2.27 25.19
N GLY A 335 27.73 -2.73 25.96
CA GLY A 335 27.80 -2.85 27.42
C GLY A 335 28.88 -3.84 27.90
N MET A 336 29.40 -4.67 27.00
CA MET A 336 30.39 -5.71 27.29
C MET A 336 31.71 -5.54 26.56
N ALA A 337 31.95 -4.38 25.96
CA ALA A 337 33.16 -4.11 25.19
C ALA A 337 34.44 -4.39 26.00
N SER A 338 34.42 -4.09 27.31
CA SER A 338 35.55 -4.36 28.22
C SER A 338 35.78 -5.86 28.45
N ALA A 339 34.72 -6.64 28.67
CA ALA A 339 34.82 -8.09 28.86
C ALA A 339 35.28 -8.80 27.57
N LEU A 340 34.75 -8.38 26.41
CA LEU A 340 35.18 -8.87 25.10
C LEU A 340 36.64 -8.54 24.82
N ALA A 341 37.09 -7.32 25.14
CA ALA A 341 38.48 -6.95 25.00
C ALA A 341 39.38 -7.82 25.90
N HIS A 342 38.96 -8.09 27.13
CA HIS A 342 39.69 -8.95 28.04
C HIS A 342 39.82 -10.39 27.51
N GLU A 343 38.71 -10.97 27.06
CA GLU A 343 38.66 -12.35 26.59
C GLU A 343 39.34 -12.56 25.22
N ILE A 344 39.41 -11.53 24.37
CA ILE A 344 40.25 -11.57 23.15
C ILE A 344 41.74 -11.44 23.51
N ASN A 345 42.06 -10.60 24.51
CA ASN A 345 43.45 -10.36 24.91
C ASN A 345 44.07 -11.56 25.62
N GLN A 346 43.30 -12.39 26.32
CA GLN A 346 43.81 -13.59 27.00
C GLN A 346 44.52 -14.58 26.05
N PRO A 347 43.86 -15.16 25.03
CA PRO A 347 44.49 -16.10 24.10
C PRO A 347 45.61 -15.43 23.28
N LEU A 348 45.48 -14.14 22.94
CA LEU A 348 46.57 -13.40 22.27
C LEU A 348 47.81 -13.24 23.17
N THR A 349 47.62 -13.03 24.47
CA THR A 349 48.72 -12.95 25.44
C THR A 349 49.39 -14.30 25.59
N ALA A 350 48.62 -15.39 25.69
CA ALA A 350 49.12 -16.75 25.74
C ALA A 350 49.89 -17.13 24.46
N ALA A 351 49.33 -16.85 23.29
CA ALA A 351 49.98 -17.08 22.00
C ALA A 351 51.34 -16.37 21.91
N ARG A 352 51.39 -15.09 22.32
CA ARG A 352 52.62 -14.31 22.35
C ARG A 352 53.66 -14.89 23.31
N ALA A 353 53.24 -15.35 24.49
CA ALA A 353 54.15 -15.96 25.47
C ALA A 353 54.74 -17.28 24.95
N LEU A 354 53.90 -18.14 24.35
CA LEU A 354 54.32 -19.41 23.74
C LEU A 354 55.29 -19.19 22.57
N ALA A 355 55.00 -18.23 21.69
CA ALA A 355 55.89 -17.87 20.60
C ALA A 355 57.25 -17.34 21.09
N ARG A 356 57.25 -16.52 22.16
CA ARG A 356 58.51 -16.07 22.81
C ARG A 356 59.30 -17.22 23.39
N SER A 357 58.63 -18.14 24.09
CA SER A 357 59.26 -19.34 24.65
C SER A 357 59.89 -20.21 23.57
N ALA A 358 59.20 -20.39 22.44
CA ALA A 358 59.76 -21.07 21.27
C ALA A 358 61.02 -20.37 20.72
N GLN A 359 60.99 -19.04 20.59
CA GLN A 359 62.15 -18.26 20.16
C GLN A 359 63.35 -18.41 21.11
N GLU A 360 63.12 -18.42 22.42
CA GLU A 360 64.17 -18.62 23.42
C GLU A 360 64.78 -20.03 23.32
N LEU A 361 63.95 -21.06 23.12
CA LEU A 361 64.41 -22.44 22.94
C LEU A 361 65.27 -22.61 21.67
N LEU A 362 64.92 -21.92 20.59
CA LEU A 362 65.66 -21.96 19.33
C LEU A 362 67.01 -21.22 19.38
N ARG A 363 67.17 -20.27 20.30
CA ARG A 363 68.39 -19.45 20.45
C ARG A 363 69.45 -20.06 21.38
N LYS A 364 69.17 -21.20 22.01
CA LYS A 364 70.13 -21.88 22.90
C LYS A 364 71.27 -22.53 22.09
N PRO A 365 72.46 -22.71 22.68
CA PRO A 365 73.60 -23.37 22.01
C PRO A 365 73.31 -24.79 21.50
N GLN A 366 72.40 -25.50 22.18
CA GLN A 366 71.79 -26.74 21.71
C GLN A 366 70.26 -26.52 21.69
N PRO A 367 69.66 -26.27 20.51
CA PRO A 367 68.22 -26.02 20.37
C PRO A 367 67.37 -27.26 20.65
N ASP A 368 66.27 -27.09 21.38
CA ASP A 368 65.21 -28.11 21.50
C ASP A 368 64.12 -27.83 20.47
N LEU A 369 64.31 -28.38 19.27
CA LEU A 369 63.41 -28.17 18.13
C LEU A 369 62.02 -28.73 18.39
N THR A 370 61.91 -29.86 19.08
CA THR A 370 60.63 -30.53 19.38
C THR A 370 59.76 -29.68 20.30
N ARG A 371 60.33 -29.13 21.39
CA ARG A 371 59.58 -28.22 22.27
C ARG A 371 59.28 -26.89 21.62
N ALA A 372 60.17 -26.36 20.78
CA ALA A 372 59.91 -25.12 20.06
C ALA A 372 58.72 -25.27 19.09
N ASP A 373 58.65 -26.39 18.35
CA ASP A 373 57.55 -26.67 17.43
C ASP A 373 56.21 -26.85 18.18
N ALA A 374 56.20 -27.60 19.29
CA ALA A 374 55.00 -27.75 20.13
C ALA A 374 54.48 -26.41 20.69
N ASN A 375 55.38 -25.51 21.09
CA ASN A 375 55.02 -24.17 21.55
C ASN A 375 54.46 -23.30 20.41
N LEU A 376 55.00 -23.40 19.19
CA LEU A 376 54.49 -22.68 18.03
C LEU A 376 53.11 -23.21 17.61
N ALA A 377 52.90 -24.53 17.58
CA ALA A 377 51.61 -25.14 17.31
C ALA A 377 50.54 -24.69 18.33
N SER A 378 50.90 -24.65 19.62
CA SER A 378 50.03 -24.14 20.67
C SER A 378 49.73 -22.63 20.50
N ALA A 379 50.72 -21.83 20.08
CA ALA A 379 50.52 -20.41 19.82
C ALA A 379 49.55 -20.15 18.65
N ILE A 380 49.64 -20.96 17.58
CA ILE A 380 48.71 -20.91 16.44
C ILE A 380 47.29 -21.22 16.91
N SER A 381 47.11 -22.31 17.69
CA SER A 381 45.81 -22.68 18.25
C SER A 381 45.18 -21.56 19.09
N GLN A 382 45.96 -20.89 19.93
CA GLN A 382 45.50 -19.74 20.71
C GLN A 382 45.13 -18.52 19.83
N ALA A 383 45.89 -18.24 18.78
CA ALA A 383 45.56 -17.18 17.83
C ALA A 383 44.26 -17.48 17.06
N ASP A 384 44.05 -18.74 16.65
CA ASP A 384 42.82 -19.20 16.01
C ASP A 384 41.61 -19.11 16.95
N HIS A 385 41.81 -19.42 18.24
CA HIS A 385 40.79 -19.23 19.27
C HIS A 385 40.32 -17.77 19.34
N ALA A 386 41.25 -16.81 19.40
CA ALA A 386 40.95 -15.38 19.40
C ALA A 386 40.17 -14.96 18.13
N GLY A 387 40.60 -15.47 16.96
CA GLY A 387 39.91 -15.25 15.69
C GLY A 387 38.49 -15.85 15.65
N GLY A 388 38.25 -16.93 16.39
CA GLY A 388 36.94 -17.54 16.59
C GLY A 388 35.99 -16.64 17.40
N ILE A 389 36.48 -16.03 18.49
CA ILE A 389 35.71 -15.10 19.33
C ILE A 389 35.19 -13.91 18.48
N VAL A 390 36.07 -13.28 17.70
CA VAL A 390 35.72 -12.14 16.84
C VAL A 390 34.68 -12.53 15.78
N ARG A 391 34.81 -13.72 15.16
CA ARG A 391 33.84 -14.22 14.18
C ARG A 391 32.45 -14.40 14.80
N ARG A 392 32.35 -14.96 16.00
CA ARG A 392 31.07 -15.15 16.72
C ARG A 392 30.41 -13.81 17.07
N MET A 393 31.18 -12.83 17.53
CA MET A 393 30.68 -11.48 17.81
C MET A 393 30.11 -10.82 16.54
N ARG A 394 30.84 -10.89 15.43
CA ARG A 394 30.37 -10.36 14.13
C ARG A 394 29.11 -11.08 13.64
N ALA A 395 29.01 -12.39 13.84
CA ALA A 395 27.82 -13.16 13.48
C ALA A 395 26.60 -12.74 14.31
N PHE A 396 26.75 -12.54 15.63
CA PHE A 396 25.66 -12.05 16.50
C PHE A 396 25.17 -10.64 16.12
N LEU A 397 26.08 -9.75 15.71
CA LEU A 397 25.75 -8.40 15.26
C LEU A 397 25.11 -8.35 13.86
N ARG A 398 25.42 -9.34 13.00
CA ARG A 398 25.00 -9.34 11.62
C ARG A 398 23.72 -10.16 11.45
N ARG A 399 22.59 -9.46 11.27
CA ARG A 399 21.35 -10.07 10.77
C ARG A 399 21.56 -10.43 9.29
N GLY A 400 22.02 -11.64 9.00
CA GLY A 400 21.87 -12.23 7.67
C GLY A 400 20.54 -12.97 7.63
N HIS A 401 19.65 -12.64 6.69
CA HIS A 401 18.64 -13.63 6.31
C HIS A 401 19.40 -14.90 5.91
N PRO A 402 19.04 -16.09 6.44
CA PRO A 402 19.65 -17.34 6.01
C PRO A 402 19.63 -17.37 4.49
N ARG A 403 20.71 -17.81 3.83
CA ARG A 403 20.61 -18.14 2.41
C ARG A 403 19.77 -19.40 2.33
N VAL A 404 18.45 -19.23 2.27
CA VAL A 404 17.50 -20.33 2.29
C VAL A 404 17.66 -21.12 1.01
N SER A 405 18.19 -22.33 1.12
CA SER A 405 18.25 -23.34 0.07
C SER A 405 17.68 -24.66 0.59
N THR A 406 17.40 -25.59 -0.31
CA THR A 406 17.13 -26.97 0.08
C THR A 406 18.38 -27.56 0.74
N VAL A 407 18.22 -28.09 1.94
CA VAL A 407 19.31 -28.65 2.75
C VAL A 407 19.08 -30.15 2.93
N ASP A 408 20.08 -30.93 2.55
CA ASP A 408 20.17 -32.36 2.84
C ASP A 408 20.65 -32.56 4.28
N VAL A 409 19.76 -33.06 5.14
CA VAL A 409 20.01 -33.20 6.59
C VAL A 409 21.17 -34.17 6.89
N PRO A 410 21.24 -35.38 6.29
CA PRO A 410 22.39 -36.27 6.44
C PRO A 410 23.74 -35.61 6.13
N SER A 411 23.84 -34.84 5.04
CA SER A 411 25.08 -34.13 4.69
C SER A 411 25.47 -33.11 5.76
N VAL A 412 24.53 -32.33 6.30
CA VAL A 412 24.78 -31.37 7.40
C VAL A 412 25.37 -32.06 8.63
N LEU A 413 24.81 -33.21 9.03
CA LEU A 413 25.29 -33.97 10.18
C LEU A 413 26.72 -34.47 9.95
N HIS A 414 26.97 -35.07 8.78
CA HIS A 414 28.25 -35.66 8.45
C HIS A 414 29.36 -34.61 8.36
N ASP A 415 29.10 -33.49 7.70
CA ASP A 415 30.05 -32.37 7.57
C ASP A 415 30.37 -31.73 8.93
N ALA A 416 29.36 -31.52 9.78
CA ALA A 416 29.56 -30.97 11.11
C ALA A 416 30.42 -31.92 11.98
N VAL A 417 30.16 -33.23 11.94
CA VAL A 417 30.98 -34.22 12.64
C VAL A 417 32.40 -34.29 12.09
N LEU A 418 32.59 -34.20 10.77
CA LEU A 418 33.91 -34.17 10.15
C LEU A 418 34.74 -32.97 10.64
N LEU A 419 34.12 -31.79 10.73
CA LEU A 419 34.77 -30.57 11.20
C LEU A 419 35.11 -30.62 12.70
N GLY A 420 34.28 -31.26 13.53
CA GLY A 420 34.51 -31.39 14.98
C GLY A 420 35.44 -32.53 15.39
N ARG A 421 35.76 -33.46 14.48
CA ARG A 421 36.47 -34.70 14.80
C ARG A 421 37.88 -34.48 15.34
N ALA A 422 38.68 -33.63 14.69
CA ALA A 422 40.06 -33.38 15.12
C ALA A 422 40.13 -32.76 16.53
N GLU A 423 39.18 -31.88 16.86
CA GLU A 423 39.06 -31.24 18.17
C GLU A 423 38.64 -32.26 19.25
N ALA A 424 37.69 -33.15 18.94
CA ALA A 424 37.26 -34.22 19.84
C ALA A 424 38.37 -35.26 20.09
N GLU A 425 39.09 -35.67 19.04
CA GLU A 425 40.21 -36.62 19.12
C GLU A 425 41.36 -36.07 19.97
N ALA A 426 41.68 -34.77 19.87
CA ALA A 426 42.67 -34.12 20.71
C ALA A 426 42.35 -34.19 22.21
N HIS A 427 41.08 -34.37 22.58
CA HIS A 427 40.59 -34.50 23.95
C HIS A 427 40.23 -35.94 24.35
N ASN A 428 40.56 -36.95 23.53
CA ASN A 428 40.19 -38.35 23.74
C ASN A 428 38.66 -38.60 23.79
N ILE A 429 37.90 -37.86 22.97
CA ILE A 429 36.44 -37.95 22.88
C ILE A 429 36.05 -38.57 21.54
N ARG A 430 35.19 -39.59 21.56
CA ARG A 430 34.64 -40.23 20.37
C ARG A 430 33.42 -39.46 19.86
N LEU A 431 33.55 -38.80 18.71
CA LEU A 431 32.45 -38.11 18.03
C LEU A 431 31.89 -38.98 16.89
N THR A 432 30.59 -39.30 16.94
CA THR A 432 29.91 -40.15 15.96
C THR A 432 28.57 -39.58 15.50
N VAL A 433 28.15 -39.93 14.28
CA VAL A 433 26.79 -39.67 13.79
C VAL A 433 25.91 -40.86 14.17
N GLY A 434 24.73 -40.61 14.74
CA GLY A 434 23.74 -41.64 15.04
C GLY A 434 23.11 -42.24 13.79
N GLU A 435 22.54 -43.45 13.89
CA GLU A 435 21.89 -44.11 12.76
C GLU A 435 20.66 -43.33 12.28
N GLY A 436 20.76 -42.72 11.09
CA GLY A 436 19.68 -41.97 10.46
C GLY A 436 18.73 -42.86 9.68
N ARG A 437 17.42 -42.63 9.81
CA ARG A 437 16.41 -43.10 8.86
C ARG A 437 16.30 -42.10 7.69
N SER A 438 15.70 -42.48 6.57
CA SER A 438 15.40 -41.56 5.47
C SER A 438 14.60 -40.36 5.99
N MET A 439 15.06 -39.13 5.70
CA MET A 439 14.46 -37.87 6.16
C MET A 439 14.17 -36.95 4.99
N SER A 440 13.16 -36.09 5.14
CA SER A 440 12.84 -35.05 4.15
C SER A 440 13.87 -33.91 4.19
N ASN A 441 14.11 -33.27 3.04
CA ASN A 441 14.92 -32.06 2.98
C ASN A 441 14.23 -30.91 3.71
N ILE A 442 15.03 -30.01 4.31
CA ILE A 442 14.53 -28.78 4.97
C ILE A 442 14.95 -27.54 4.18
N PHE A 443 14.28 -26.41 4.40
CA PHE A 443 14.69 -25.12 3.85
C PHE A 443 15.51 -24.34 4.89
N GLY A 444 16.75 -23.99 4.56
CA GLY A 444 17.62 -23.29 5.49
C GLY A 444 19.00 -22.97 4.92
N ASP A 445 19.88 -22.49 5.80
CA ASP A 445 21.29 -22.20 5.50
C ASP A 445 22.16 -23.29 6.10
N THR A 446 22.71 -24.16 5.24
CA THR A 446 23.56 -25.31 5.60
C THR A 446 24.68 -24.92 6.57
N VAL A 447 25.34 -23.78 6.33
CA VAL A 447 26.48 -23.33 7.14
C VAL A 447 26.04 -22.91 8.53
N GLN A 448 24.89 -22.24 8.64
CA GLN A 448 24.35 -21.83 9.94
C GLN A 448 23.89 -23.03 10.77
N LEU A 449 23.27 -24.04 10.15
CA LEU A 449 22.86 -25.25 10.84
C LEU A 449 24.08 -26.08 11.31
N GLN A 450 25.11 -26.21 10.48
CA GLN A 450 26.40 -26.80 10.89
C GLN A 450 27.01 -26.05 12.07
N GLN A 451 26.92 -24.72 12.09
CA GLN A 451 27.42 -23.89 13.18
C GLN A 451 26.68 -24.15 14.50
N VAL A 452 25.36 -24.37 14.48
CA VAL A 452 24.59 -24.76 15.67
C VAL A 452 25.11 -26.09 16.21
N ILE A 453 25.25 -27.10 15.35
CA ILE A 453 25.74 -28.42 15.74
C ILE A 453 27.16 -28.32 16.32
N LEU A 454 28.08 -27.63 15.64
CA LEU A 454 29.46 -27.46 16.11
C LEU A 454 29.56 -26.73 17.44
N ASN A 455 28.72 -25.73 17.69
CA ASN A 455 28.67 -25.05 18.98
C ASN A 455 28.21 -25.99 20.10
N LEU A 456 27.21 -26.83 19.84
CA LEU A 456 26.75 -27.83 20.81
C LEU A 456 27.81 -28.90 21.05
N VAL A 457 28.45 -29.42 20.00
CA VAL A 457 29.56 -30.39 20.11
C VAL A 457 30.72 -29.84 20.93
N ARG A 458 31.14 -28.59 20.70
CA ARG A 458 32.18 -27.95 21.51
C ARG A 458 31.78 -27.79 22.96
N ASN A 459 30.54 -27.41 23.23
CA ASN A 459 30.03 -27.34 24.60
C ASN A 459 30.15 -28.69 25.30
N SER A 460 29.84 -29.80 24.61
CA SER A 460 30.02 -31.16 25.12
C SER A 460 31.50 -31.53 25.31
N ILE A 461 32.39 -31.19 24.36
CA ILE A 461 33.84 -31.44 24.48
C ILE A 461 34.40 -30.78 25.73
N ASP A 462 34.09 -29.50 25.94
CA ASP A 462 34.56 -28.75 27.10
C ASP A 462 34.05 -29.35 28.42
N ALA A 463 32.78 -29.74 28.46
CA ALA A 463 32.15 -30.30 29.65
C ALA A 463 32.76 -31.65 30.05
N ILE A 464 33.01 -32.52 29.06
CA ILE A 464 33.67 -33.82 29.27
C ILE A 464 35.12 -33.63 29.69
N SER A 465 35.85 -32.74 28.99
CA SER A 465 37.27 -32.50 29.23
C SER A 465 37.53 -31.95 30.63
N ALA A 466 36.68 -31.03 31.10
CA ALA A 466 36.74 -30.49 32.46
C ALA A 466 36.51 -31.57 33.54
N ALA A 467 35.77 -32.63 33.23
CA ALA A 467 35.53 -33.75 34.13
C ALA A 467 36.66 -34.82 34.10
N GLY A 468 37.66 -34.68 33.22
CA GLY A 468 38.84 -35.54 33.16
C GLY A 468 38.60 -36.95 32.60
N ASN A 469 37.50 -37.18 31.87
CA ASN A 469 37.09 -38.50 31.38
C ASN A 469 37.23 -38.63 29.86
N ALA A 470 37.40 -39.87 29.37
CA ALA A 470 37.17 -40.19 27.95
C ALA A 470 35.66 -40.15 27.66
N GLY A 471 35.28 -39.48 26.58
CA GLY A 471 33.88 -39.15 26.28
C GLY A 471 33.32 -39.75 25.01
N VAL A 472 32.00 -39.74 24.89
CA VAL A 472 31.27 -40.06 23.67
C VAL A 472 30.29 -38.93 23.39
N ILE A 473 30.29 -38.44 22.15
CA ILE A 473 29.33 -37.48 21.63
C ILE A 473 28.63 -38.10 20.42
N VAL A 474 27.31 -38.07 20.41
CA VAL A 474 26.48 -38.57 19.31
C VAL A 474 25.64 -37.44 18.75
N VAL A 475 25.79 -37.16 17.45
CA VAL A 475 24.97 -36.19 16.72
C VAL A 475 23.94 -36.96 15.90
N GLY A 476 22.66 -36.62 16.02
CA GLY A 476 21.57 -37.29 15.32
C GLY A 476 20.53 -36.33 14.75
N ALA A 477 19.63 -36.88 13.92
CA ALA A 477 18.41 -36.20 13.54
C ALA A 477 17.26 -37.20 13.35
N ARG A 478 16.03 -36.73 13.53
CA ARG A 478 14.80 -37.49 13.29
C ARG A 478 13.70 -36.59 12.74
N GLN A 479 12.87 -37.13 11.84
CA GLN A 479 11.67 -36.44 11.36
C GLN A 479 10.49 -36.70 12.31
N LEU A 480 9.74 -35.64 12.62
CA LEU A 480 8.51 -35.65 13.39
C LEU A 480 7.35 -35.26 12.47
N SER A 481 6.24 -36.01 12.51
CA SER A 481 5.13 -35.82 11.56
C SER A 481 4.05 -34.83 12.02
N ALA A 482 4.08 -34.37 13.28
CA ALA A 482 3.05 -33.48 13.83
C ALA A 482 3.60 -32.60 14.98
N PRO A 483 3.98 -31.33 14.73
CA PRO A 483 4.09 -30.67 13.42
C PRO A 483 5.25 -31.21 12.57
N ASP A 484 5.17 -31.07 11.25
CA ASP A 484 6.19 -31.60 10.31
C ASP A 484 7.52 -30.86 10.42
N ARG A 485 8.48 -31.51 11.08
CA ARG A 485 9.77 -30.91 11.47
C ARG A 485 10.87 -31.95 11.47
N VAL A 486 12.11 -31.48 11.26
CA VAL A 486 13.31 -32.26 11.55
C VAL A 486 13.86 -31.80 12.90
N GLU A 487 14.00 -32.74 13.83
CA GLU A 487 14.63 -32.54 15.13
C GLU A 487 16.06 -33.08 15.10
N PHE A 488 17.02 -32.21 15.36
CA PHE A 488 18.43 -32.52 15.52
C PHE A 488 18.75 -32.72 17.01
N SER A 489 19.69 -33.61 17.31
CA SER A 489 20.17 -33.87 18.67
C SER A 489 21.70 -33.91 18.75
N VAL A 490 22.22 -33.44 19.88
CA VAL A 490 23.61 -33.63 20.30
C VAL A 490 23.57 -34.20 21.71
N TRP A 491 23.91 -35.48 21.83
CA TRP A 491 23.96 -36.22 23.08
C TRP A 491 25.42 -36.41 23.51
N ASP A 492 25.68 -36.31 24.81
CA ASP A 492 26.99 -36.59 25.40
C ASP A 492 26.89 -37.32 26.75
N ASN A 493 27.97 -38.03 27.10
CA ASN A 493 28.12 -38.72 28.38
C ASN A 493 28.82 -37.87 29.45
N GLY A 494 28.76 -36.54 29.34
CA GLY A 494 29.39 -35.60 30.26
C GLY A 494 28.74 -35.54 31.65
N PRO A 495 29.19 -34.64 32.53
CA PRO A 495 28.78 -34.58 33.93
C PRO A 495 27.33 -34.13 34.18
N GLY A 496 26.57 -33.78 33.13
CA GLY A 496 25.24 -33.19 33.27
C GLY A 496 25.28 -31.68 33.46
N ILE A 497 24.10 -31.10 33.69
CA ILE A 497 23.92 -29.68 33.97
C ILE A 497 23.06 -29.57 35.22
N ASP A 498 23.51 -28.79 36.22
CA ASP A 498 22.73 -28.58 37.43
C ASP A 498 21.44 -27.79 37.16
N ASP A 499 20.41 -28.00 37.99
CA ASP A 499 19.08 -27.41 37.80
C ASP A 499 19.08 -25.88 37.76
N THR A 500 20.02 -25.23 38.46
CA THR A 500 20.09 -23.76 38.50
C THR A 500 20.67 -23.20 37.20
N THR A 501 21.68 -23.86 36.64
CA THR A 501 22.25 -23.53 35.34
C THR A 501 21.28 -23.86 34.20
N ALA A 502 20.57 -25.00 34.28
CA ALA A 502 19.64 -25.44 33.25
C ALA A 502 18.50 -24.43 32.97
N GLN A 503 17.99 -23.75 34.00
CA GLN A 503 16.90 -22.77 33.87
C GLN A 503 17.32 -21.49 33.11
N ARG A 504 18.61 -21.17 33.12
CA ARG A 504 19.14 -19.89 32.61
C ARG A 504 20.08 -20.05 31.43
N LEU A 505 20.27 -21.28 30.97
CA LEU A 505 21.28 -21.68 29.99
C LEU A 505 21.15 -20.98 28.62
N PHE A 506 19.95 -20.53 28.25
CA PHE A 506 19.70 -19.80 27.01
C PHE A 506 19.68 -18.27 27.18
N GLU A 507 19.80 -17.77 28.41
CA GLU A 507 19.97 -16.34 28.66
C GLU A 507 21.33 -15.89 28.09
N PRO A 508 21.41 -14.73 27.42
CA PRO A 508 22.68 -14.15 27.05
C PRO A 508 23.62 -14.09 28.25
N LEU A 509 24.88 -14.50 28.05
CA LEU A 509 25.98 -14.33 29.01
C LEU A 509 25.92 -15.25 30.22
N MET A 510 24.98 -16.20 30.26
CA MET A 510 25.03 -17.30 31.21
C MET A 510 26.10 -18.30 30.78
N THR A 511 27.07 -18.51 31.67
CA THR A 511 28.18 -19.46 31.49
C THR A 511 28.58 -20.00 32.87
N SER A 512 28.83 -21.30 32.94
CA SER A 512 29.48 -21.94 34.10
C SER A 512 31.00 -22.06 33.91
N LYS A 513 31.54 -21.61 32.77
CA LYS A 513 32.95 -21.72 32.39
C LYS A 513 33.72 -20.45 32.73
N HIS A 514 34.92 -20.63 33.27
CA HIS A 514 35.79 -19.53 33.70
C HIS A 514 36.35 -18.67 32.53
N GLU A 515 36.31 -19.20 31.29
CA GLU A 515 36.87 -18.58 30.07
C GLU A 515 35.86 -18.44 28.91
N GLY A 516 34.53 -18.55 29.15
CA GLY A 516 33.54 -18.50 28.08
C GLY A 516 32.51 -17.38 28.22
N LEU A 517 32.34 -16.52 27.20
CA LEU A 517 31.36 -15.41 27.14
C LEU A 517 29.88 -15.77 27.37
N GLY A 518 29.50 -17.04 27.38
CA GLY A 518 28.07 -17.42 27.41
C GLY A 518 27.28 -16.99 26.17
N LEU A 519 27.95 -16.78 25.02
CA LEU A 519 27.30 -16.38 23.77
C LEU A 519 26.97 -17.56 22.83
N GLY A 520 27.52 -18.75 23.08
CA GLY A 520 27.37 -19.91 22.19
C GLY A 520 25.91 -20.33 22.01
N LEU A 521 25.19 -20.52 23.12
CA LEU A 521 23.78 -20.93 23.11
C LEU A 521 22.82 -19.82 22.65
N PRO A 522 22.99 -18.54 23.06
CA PRO A 522 22.22 -17.44 22.46
C PRO A 522 22.39 -17.33 20.94
N ILE A 523 23.59 -17.60 20.40
CA ILE A 523 23.81 -17.66 18.95
C ILE A 523 23.04 -18.83 18.35
N CYS A 524 23.08 -20.01 18.98
CA CYS A 524 22.28 -21.16 18.54
C CYS A 524 20.78 -20.85 18.54
N THR A 525 20.26 -20.22 19.60
CA THR A 525 18.86 -19.78 19.69
C THR A 525 18.51 -18.82 18.55
N SER A 526 19.34 -17.79 18.32
CA SER A 526 19.09 -16.83 17.25
C SER A 526 19.12 -17.46 15.85
N ILE A 527 20.02 -18.42 15.59
CA ILE A 527 20.07 -19.14 14.31
C ILE A 527 18.82 -20.01 14.14
N VAL A 528 18.48 -20.79 15.16
CA VAL A 528 17.34 -21.72 15.11
C VAL A 528 16.02 -20.97 14.97
N GLU A 529 15.82 -19.87 15.69
CA GLU A 529 14.63 -19.01 15.55
C GLU A 529 14.56 -18.34 14.17
N ALA A 530 15.69 -17.94 13.58
CA ALA A 530 15.73 -17.38 12.23
C ALA A 530 15.27 -18.39 11.16
N HIS A 531 15.37 -19.69 11.45
CA HIS A 531 14.88 -20.80 10.64
C HIS A 531 13.45 -21.28 11.04
N GLY A 532 12.73 -20.56 11.90
CA GLY A 532 11.38 -20.96 12.36
C GLY A 532 11.39 -22.13 13.37
N GLY A 533 12.56 -22.41 13.93
CA GLY A 533 12.83 -23.50 14.83
C GLY A 533 12.71 -23.17 16.31
N LYS A 534 13.00 -24.17 17.15
CA LYS A 534 13.21 -24.01 18.60
C LYS A 534 14.37 -24.88 19.06
N ILE A 535 15.18 -24.40 20.01
CA ILE A 535 16.25 -25.15 20.68
C ILE A 535 15.91 -25.32 22.16
N TRP A 536 16.25 -26.46 22.75
CA TRP A 536 16.03 -26.75 24.17
C TRP A 536 17.02 -27.81 24.70
N LEU A 537 17.13 -27.88 26.03
CA LEU A 537 17.82 -28.95 26.74
C LEU A 537 16.82 -30.10 26.96
N HIS A 538 17.09 -31.27 26.40
CA HIS A 538 16.23 -32.45 26.52
C HIS A 538 16.56 -33.31 27.74
N SER A 539 17.84 -33.48 28.04
CA SER A 539 18.32 -34.20 29.22
C SER A 539 19.53 -33.46 29.81
N ALA A 540 19.58 -33.42 31.14
CA ALA A 540 20.65 -32.75 31.90
C ALA A 540 21.34 -33.72 32.88
N THR A 541 21.04 -35.01 32.80
CA THR A 541 21.51 -36.00 33.77
C THR A 541 23.00 -36.33 33.56
N PRO A 542 23.77 -36.57 34.64
CA PRO A 542 25.13 -37.07 34.53
C PRO A 542 25.17 -38.34 33.67
N GLY A 543 26.06 -38.37 32.68
CA GLY A 543 26.19 -39.47 31.72
C GLY A 543 25.20 -39.46 30.57
N ALA A 544 24.26 -38.50 30.50
CA ALA A 544 23.31 -38.37 29.40
C ALA A 544 22.80 -36.92 29.24
N THR A 545 23.68 -35.98 28.88
CA THR A 545 23.28 -34.62 28.52
C THR A 545 22.83 -34.60 27.06
N GLU A 546 21.69 -34.00 26.75
CA GLU A 546 21.20 -33.94 25.37
C GLU A 546 20.58 -32.58 25.04
N PHE A 547 21.14 -31.90 24.04
CA PHE A 547 20.55 -30.72 23.42
C PHE A 547 19.80 -31.10 22.17
N ARG A 548 18.64 -30.46 21.96
CA ARG A 548 17.84 -30.66 20.75
C ARG A 548 17.39 -29.35 20.13
N PHE A 549 17.29 -29.33 18.81
CA PHE A 549 16.64 -28.24 18.09
C PHE A 549 15.81 -28.74 16.92
N SER A 550 14.73 -28.04 16.58
CA SER A 550 13.83 -28.42 15.48
C SER A 550 13.80 -27.36 14.38
N ILE A 551 13.68 -27.79 13.13
CA ILE A 551 13.50 -26.94 11.95
C ILE A 551 12.26 -27.42 11.17
N PRO A 552 11.33 -26.53 10.80
CA PRO A 552 10.17 -26.91 9.97
C PRO A 552 10.58 -27.34 8.56
N ILE A 553 9.86 -28.32 8.01
CA ILE A 553 10.10 -28.83 6.64
C ILE A 553 9.52 -27.88 5.59
N GLU A 554 8.36 -27.27 5.87
CA GLU A 554 7.77 -26.22 5.03
C GLU A 554 8.18 -24.81 5.46
N ASN A 555 8.47 -23.96 4.48
CA ASN A 555 8.76 -22.55 4.70
C ASN A 555 7.47 -21.80 5.08
N THR A 556 7.16 -21.70 6.38
CA THR A 556 5.94 -21.01 6.87
C THR A 556 6.01 -19.47 6.76
N LYS A 557 6.70 -18.92 5.74
CA LYS A 557 6.82 -17.47 5.49
C LYS A 557 6.37 -17.03 4.09
N GLU A 558 5.45 -17.77 3.49
CA GLU A 558 4.56 -17.24 2.45
C GLU A 558 3.09 -17.51 2.82
N SER A 559 2.56 -16.63 3.67
CA SER A 559 1.13 -16.31 3.75
C SER A 559 0.95 -14.91 4.32
#